data_AF-A0A0H2QYH0-F1
#
_entry.id   AF-A0A0H2QYH0-F1
#
_cell.length_a   1.000
_cell.length_b   1.000
_cell.length_c   1.000
_cell.angle_alpha   90.00
_cell.angle_beta   90.00
_cell.angle_gamma   90.00
#
_symmetry.space_group_name_H-M   'P 1'
#
loop_
_entity.id
_entity.type
_entity.pdbx_description
1 polymer ?
#
loop_
_entity_poly.entity_id
_entity_poly.type
_entity_poly.pdbx_seq_one_letter_code
_entity_poly.pdbx_strand_id
1 'polypeptide(L)'
;MRSLSGVTKEELASIRQWISDTIRPRWYASLPKNLGEAGHGKLKADQWRSALEFDIPVSAAQLWGDPSSPRHDLFRCTILLAMAIRFATSHKTSEQHISRYTHYMQEYLELLTKLDPTLRLHPNHHNALHLGDHLRRFGPMHGWWMYPFERVIGRLQKSNTNFKIGQ
;
A
#
# COMPACT_ATOMS: atom_id res chain seq x y z
N MET A 1 -3.73 24.05 -16.05
CA MET A 1 -3.83 22.77 -15.32
C MET A 1 -3.63 23.07 -13.85
N ARG A 2 -4.66 22.92 -13.01
CA ARG A 2 -4.53 23.11 -11.57
C ARG A 2 -3.66 21.96 -11.04
N SER A 3 -2.56 22.29 -10.38
CA SER A 3 -1.84 21.34 -9.51
C SER A 3 -2.89 20.62 -8.65
N LEU A 4 -2.85 19.29 -8.62
CA LEU A 4 -3.57 18.52 -7.61
C LEU A 4 -3.05 19.01 -6.26
N SER A 5 -3.74 19.99 -5.67
CA SER A 5 -3.46 20.42 -4.31
C SER A 5 -3.53 19.18 -3.44
N GLY A 6 -2.56 19.02 -2.53
CA GLY A 6 -2.53 17.88 -1.63
C GLY A 6 -3.83 17.77 -0.79
N VAL A 7 -3.88 16.71 0.01
CA VAL A 7 -4.95 16.51 1.01
C VAL A 7 -4.98 17.74 1.93
N THR A 8 -6.15 18.38 2.09
CA THR A 8 -6.29 19.55 2.97
C THR A 8 -6.19 19.14 4.44
N LYS A 9 -6.05 20.11 5.34
CA LYS A 9 -5.97 19.81 6.78
C LYS A 9 -7.29 19.21 7.29
N GLU A 10 -8.41 19.66 6.77
CA GLU A 10 -9.77 19.22 7.11
C GLU A 10 -10.01 17.79 6.59
N GLU A 11 -9.60 17.50 5.35
CA GLU A 11 -9.64 16.15 4.79
C GLU A 11 -8.76 15.20 5.61
N LEU A 12 -7.55 15.62 5.97
CA LEU A 12 -6.63 14.81 6.78
C LEU A 12 -7.18 14.54 8.19
N ALA A 13 -7.80 15.54 8.83
CA ALA A 13 -8.46 15.36 10.11
C ALA A 13 -9.61 14.34 10.03
N SER A 14 -10.41 14.41 8.96
CA SER A 14 -11.50 13.47 8.70
C SER A 14 -10.97 12.04 8.50
N ILE A 15 -9.92 11.88 7.70
CA ILE A 15 -9.25 10.59 7.48
C ILE A 15 -8.77 9.99 8.81
N ARG A 16 -8.11 10.79 9.66
CA ARG A 16 -7.64 10.33 10.98
C ARG A 16 -8.79 9.89 11.89
N GLN A 17 -9.89 10.64 11.88
CA GLN A 17 -11.07 10.29 12.65
C GLN A 17 -11.65 8.94 12.20
N TRP A 18 -11.86 8.75 10.90
CA TRP A 18 -12.36 7.48 10.35
C TRP A 18 -11.41 6.31 10.62
N ILE A 19 -10.09 6.52 10.53
CA ILE A 19 -9.10 5.50 10.91
C ILE A 19 -9.26 5.12 12.38
N SER A 20 -9.50 6.08 13.27
CA SER A 20 -9.71 5.82 14.70
C SER A 20 -10.99 5.04 14.98
N ASP A 21 -12.07 5.34 14.24
CA ASP A 21 -13.40 4.76 14.47
C ASP A 21 -13.59 3.38 13.80
N THR A 22 -12.72 3.02 12.85
CA THR A 22 -12.78 1.74 12.15
C THR A 22 -12.41 0.57 13.07
N ILE A 23 -13.35 -0.37 13.24
CA ILE A 23 -13.12 -1.64 13.94
C ILE A 23 -12.43 -2.62 12.98
N ARG A 24 -11.29 -3.19 13.41
CA ARG A 24 -10.46 -4.08 12.58
C ARG A 24 -10.16 -5.41 13.28
N PRO A 25 -9.97 -6.49 12.52
CA PRO A 25 -9.44 -7.74 13.07
C PRO A 25 -8.05 -7.53 13.68
N ARG A 26 -7.72 -8.28 14.75
CA ARG A 26 -6.44 -8.12 15.47
C ARG A 26 -5.19 -8.33 14.63
N TRP A 27 -5.29 -9.12 13.55
CA TRP A 27 -4.19 -9.42 12.64
C TRP A 27 -3.95 -8.31 11.60
N TYR A 28 -4.81 -7.30 11.56
CA TYR A 28 -4.69 -6.19 10.62
C TYR A 28 -3.81 -5.08 11.19
N ALA A 29 -2.72 -4.76 10.49
CA ALA A 29 -1.78 -3.73 10.93
C ALA A 29 -2.40 -2.34 10.69
N SER A 30 -3.08 -1.81 11.71
CA SER A 30 -3.70 -0.48 11.64
C SER A 30 -2.70 0.61 11.28
N LEU A 31 -3.16 1.55 10.47
CA LEU A 31 -2.53 2.86 10.40
C LEU A 31 -2.50 3.52 11.78
N PRO A 32 -1.44 4.29 12.08
CA PRO A 32 -1.40 5.06 13.30
C PRO A 32 -2.42 6.19 13.26
N LYS A 33 -3.03 6.45 14.42
CA LYS A 33 -4.10 7.46 14.57
C LYS A 33 -3.63 8.87 14.22
N ASN A 34 -2.33 9.14 14.32
CA ASN A 34 -1.69 10.41 14.02
C ASN A 34 -0.98 10.42 12.66
N LEU A 35 -1.54 9.73 11.66
CA LEU A 35 -1.01 9.67 10.29
C LEU A 35 -0.65 11.07 9.75
N GLY A 36 0.61 11.25 9.33
CA GLY A 36 1.11 12.52 8.79
C GLY A 36 1.67 13.50 9.83
N GLU A 37 1.74 13.14 11.11
CA GLU A 37 2.46 13.91 12.13
C GLU A 37 3.92 13.47 12.22
N ALA A 38 4.81 14.44 12.49
CA ALA A 38 6.26 14.19 12.58
C ALA A 38 6.65 13.17 13.68
N GLY A 39 5.80 12.98 14.70
CA GLY A 39 6.12 12.17 15.88
C GLY A 39 6.04 10.64 15.71
N HIS A 40 5.48 10.10 14.62
CA HIS A 40 5.21 8.65 14.52
C HIS A 40 6.34 7.83 13.84
N GLY A 41 7.41 8.48 13.39
CA GLY A 41 8.45 7.79 12.62
C GLY A 41 7.92 7.19 11.30
N LYS A 42 8.72 6.35 10.63
CA LYS A 42 8.36 5.77 9.33
C LYS A 42 7.37 4.61 9.49
N LEU A 43 6.31 4.61 8.68
CA LEU A 43 5.41 3.46 8.56
C LEU A 43 6.17 2.23 8.08
N LYS A 44 5.90 1.09 8.71
CA LYS A 44 6.43 -0.21 8.26
C LYS A 44 5.72 -0.68 7.00
N ALA A 45 6.39 -1.50 6.21
CA ALA A 45 5.87 -1.97 4.94
C ALA A 45 4.51 -2.72 5.08
N ASP A 46 4.31 -3.49 6.15
CA ASP A 46 3.03 -4.16 6.41
C ASP A 46 1.90 -3.20 6.82
N GLN A 47 2.24 -2.07 7.45
CA GLN A 47 1.29 -1.00 7.74
C GLN A 47 0.90 -0.28 6.44
N TRP A 48 1.85 0.00 5.55
CA TRP A 48 1.57 0.56 4.22
C TRP A 48 0.68 -0.35 3.38
N ARG A 49 0.96 -1.65 3.37
CA ARG A 49 0.15 -2.64 2.67
C ARG A 49 -1.30 -2.63 3.19
N SER A 50 -1.46 -2.71 4.50
CA SER A 50 -2.78 -2.67 5.14
C SER A 50 -3.49 -1.35 4.79
N ALA A 51 -2.86 -0.21 5.06
CA ALA A 51 -3.37 1.13 4.74
C ALA A 51 -3.94 1.26 3.32
N LEU A 52 -3.18 0.83 2.31
CA LEU A 52 -3.55 0.93 0.91
C LEU A 52 -4.61 -0.10 0.50
N GLU A 53 -4.76 -1.19 1.24
CA GLU A 53 -5.78 -2.21 0.97
C GLU A 53 -7.18 -1.80 1.46
N PHE A 54 -7.29 -0.99 2.52
CA PHE A 54 -8.59 -0.65 3.11
C PHE A 54 -8.72 0.81 3.56
N ASP A 55 -7.89 1.27 4.52
CA ASP A 55 -8.12 2.54 5.20
C ASP A 55 -8.11 3.74 4.24
N ILE A 56 -7.13 3.79 3.33
CA ILE A 56 -6.98 4.88 2.35
C ILE A 56 -8.09 4.82 1.30
N PRO A 57 -8.37 3.69 0.62
CA PRO A 57 -9.46 3.62 -0.35
C PRO A 57 -10.84 3.95 0.21
N VAL A 58 -11.15 3.48 1.44
CA VAL A 58 -12.42 3.79 2.11
C VAL A 58 -12.52 5.29 2.39
N SER A 59 -11.44 5.89 2.91
CA SER A 59 -11.44 7.33 3.17
C SER A 59 -11.56 8.15 1.88
N ALA A 60 -10.89 7.73 0.80
CA ALA A 60 -11.01 8.36 -0.50
C ALA A 60 -12.43 8.21 -1.09
N ALA A 61 -13.11 7.08 -0.83
CA ALA A 61 -14.51 6.90 -1.23
C ALA A 61 -15.44 7.89 -0.52
N GLN A 62 -15.23 8.13 0.78
CA GLN A 62 -16.02 9.08 1.56
C GLN A 62 -15.79 10.53 1.09
N LEU A 63 -14.56 10.88 0.73
CA LEU A 63 -14.22 12.24 0.30
C LEU A 63 -14.58 12.53 -1.16
N TRP A 64 -14.28 11.59 -2.05
CA TRP A 64 -14.28 11.83 -3.50
C TRP A 64 -14.94 10.68 -4.31
N GLY A 65 -15.74 9.83 -3.65
CA GLY A 65 -16.45 8.74 -4.30
C GLY A 65 -17.56 9.18 -5.25
N ASP A 66 -18.11 10.39 -5.06
CA ASP A 66 -19.10 10.98 -5.96
C ASP A 66 -18.47 11.26 -7.34
N PRO A 67 -19.04 10.77 -8.46
CA PRO A 67 -18.56 11.05 -9.82
C PRO A 67 -18.51 12.52 -10.19
N SER A 68 -19.29 13.38 -9.53
CA SER A 68 -19.25 14.84 -9.71
C SER A 68 -18.06 15.51 -9.02
N SER A 69 -17.36 14.80 -8.14
CA SER A 69 -16.19 15.33 -7.45
C SER A 69 -15.06 15.62 -8.44
N PRO A 70 -14.41 16.81 -8.37
CA PRO A 70 -13.25 17.11 -9.19
C PRO A 70 -12.04 16.22 -8.88
N ARG A 71 -12.07 15.47 -7.78
CA ARG A 71 -11.04 14.50 -7.36
C ARG A 71 -11.49 13.05 -7.53
N HIS A 72 -12.58 12.80 -8.25
CA HIS A 72 -13.09 11.44 -8.43
C HIS A 72 -12.05 10.50 -9.09
N ASP A 73 -11.29 10.99 -10.06
CA ASP A 73 -10.23 10.18 -10.68
C ASP A 73 -9.09 9.84 -9.71
N LEU A 74 -8.81 10.69 -8.71
CA LEU A 74 -7.86 10.35 -7.65
C LEU A 74 -8.38 9.20 -6.78
N PHE A 75 -9.67 9.21 -6.45
CA PHE A 75 -10.33 8.08 -5.79
C PHE A 75 -10.26 6.80 -6.66
N ARG A 76 -10.58 6.89 -7.95
CA ARG A 76 -10.48 5.76 -8.89
C ARG A 76 -9.06 5.21 -8.94
N CYS A 77 -8.06 6.08 -9.07
CA CYS A 77 -6.64 5.70 -9.06
C CYS A 77 -6.27 4.97 -7.76
N THR A 78 -6.76 5.47 -6.62
CA THR A 78 -6.56 4.84 -5.30
C THR A 78 -7.17 3.43 -5.22
N ILE A 79 -8.39 3.25 -5.72
CA ILE A 79 -9.08 1.95 -5.73
C ILE A 79 -8.38 0.95 -6.67
N LEU A 80 -7.91 1.39 -7.84
CA LEU A 80 -7.16 0.53 -8.76
C LEU A 80 -5.91 -0.03 -8.09
N LEU A 81 -5.15 0.82 -7.39
CA LEU A 81 -3.98 0.37 -6.62
C LEU A 81 -4.36 -0.61 -5.51
N ALA A 82 -5.42 -0.32 -4.75
CA ALA A 82 -5.89 -1.19 -3.67
C ALA A 82 -6.27 -2.59 -4.19
N MET A 83 -6.98 -2.63 -5.32
CA MET A 83 -7.36 -3.88 -5.98
C MET A 83 -6.13 -4.66 -6.45
N ALA A 84 -5.16 -3.98 -7.07
CA ALA A 84 -3.91 -4.63 -7.46
C ALA A 84 -3.19 -5.23 -6.24
N ILE A 85 -3.04 -4.48 -5.15
CA ILE A 85 -2.41 -4.96 -3.90
C ILE A 85 -3.14 -6.20 -3.36
N ARG A 86 -4.48 -6.17 -3.32
CA ARG A 86 -5.29 -7.30 -2.84
C ARG A 86 -5.06 -8.58 -3.65
N PHE A 87 -5.00 -8.48 -4.98
CA PHE A 87 -4.72 -9.65 -5.82
C PHE A 87 -3.28 -10.13 -5.68
N ALA A 88 -2.30 -9.23 -5.61
CA ALA A 88 -0.89 -9.59 -5.45
C ALA A 88 -0.59 -10.25 -4.10
N THR A 89 -1.27 -9.83 -3.04
CA THR A 89 -1.06 -10.29 -1.66
C THR A 89 -1.98 -11.44 -1.26
N SER A 90 -2.74 -12.00 -2.21
CA SER A 90 -3.56 -13.18 -1.96
C SER A 90 -2.69 -14.38 -1.55
N HIS A 91 -3.19 -15.18 -0.60
CA HIS A 91 -2.58 -16.47 -0.23
C HIS A 91 -2.74 -17.55 -1.31
N LYS A 92 -3.58 -17.30 -2.32
CA LYS A 92 -3.83 -18.19 -3.45
C LYS A 92 -3.56 -17.45 -4.75
N THR A 93 -2.86 -18.10 -5.68
CA THR A 93 -2.61 -17.60 -7.02
C THR A 93 -3.31 -18.50 -8.04
N SER A 94 -3.89 -17.88 -9.05
CA SER A 94 -4.45 -18.52 -10.24
C SER A 94 -4.22 -17.59 -11.44
N GLU A 95 -4.38 -18.08 -12.67
CA GLU A 95 -4.29 -17.20 -13.85
C GLU A 95 -5.29 -16.04 -13.79
N GLN A 96 -6.47 -16.26 -13.18
CA GLN A 96 -7.42 -15.18 -12.94
C GLN A 96 -6.86 -14.12 -11.98
N HIS A 97 -6.24 -14.52 -10.86
CA HIS A 97 -5.62 -13.57 -9.94
C HIS A 97 -4.49 -12.78 -10.60
N ILE A 98 -3.65 -13.46 -11.39
CA ILE A 98 -2.53 -12.84 -12.11
C ILE A 98 -3.06 -11.83 -13.13
N SER A 99 -4.05 -12.22 -13.94
CA SER A 99 -4.68 -11.35 -14.93
C SER A 99 -5.32 -10.12 -14.28
N ARG A 100 -6.03 -10.30 -13.15
CA ARG A 100 -6.63 -9.19 -12.39
C ARG A 100 -5.57 -8.26 -11.84
N TYR A 101 -4.50 -8.79 -11.24
CA TYR A 101 -3.38 -7.99 -10.77
C TYR A 101 -2.80 -7.11 -11.89
N THR A 102 -2.41 -7.73 -13.00
CA THR A 102 -1.77 -7.04 -14.13
C THR A 102 -2.68 -5.96 -14.68
N HIS A 103 -3.97 -6.26 -14.88
CA HIS A 103 -4.95 -5.29 -15.36
C HIS A 103 -5.07 -4.07 -14.42
N TYR A 104 -5.29 -4.28 -13.13
CA TYR A 104 -5.44 -3.17 -12.19
C TYR A 104 -4.17 -2.34 -12.04
N MET A 105 -2.99 -2.97 -12.09
CA MET A 105 -1.72 -2.26 -12.01
C MET A 105 -1.46 -1.39 -13.26
N GLN A 106 -1.81 -1.88 -14.44
CA GLN A 106 -1.72 -1.11 -15.68
C GLN A 106 -2.67 0.09 -15.67
N GLU A 107 -3.95 -0.14 -15.39
CA GLU A 107 -4.96 0.93 -15.29
C GLU A 107 -4.58 1.98 -14.24
N TYR A 108 -4.04 1.55 -13.09
CA TYR A 108 -3.53 2.44 -12.06
C TYR A 108 -2.43 3.37 -12.60
N LEU A 109 -1.41 2.82 -13.25
CA LEU A 109 -0.28 3.62 -13.78
C LEU A 109 -0.69 4.50 -14.95
N GLU A 110 -1.60 4.05 -15.80
CA GLU A 110 -2.16 4.86 -16.89
C GLU A 110 -2.97 6.05 -16.34
N LEU A 111 -3.83 5.81 -15.34
CA LEU A 111 -4.60 6.90 -14.72
C LEU A 111 -3.69 7.84 -13.93
N LEU A 112 -2.69 7.31 -13.25
CA LEU A 112 -1.71 8.10 -12.49
C LEU A 112 -0.97 9.10 -13.37
N THR A 113 -0.52 8.66 -14.55
CA THR A 113 0.18 9.54 -15.51
C THR A 113 -0.75 10.55 -16.19
N LYS A 114 -2.05 10.23 -16.34
CA LYS A 114 -3.06 11.20 -16.79
C LYS A 114 -3.37 12.25 -15.73
N LEU A 115 -3.44 11.85 -14.46
CA LEU A 115 -3.72 12.72 -13.31
C LEU A 115 -2.60 13.74 -13.06
N ASP A 116 -1.36 13.28 -13.14
CA ASP A 116 -0.18 14.14 -13.03
C ASP A 116 0.81 13.85 -14.17
N PRO A 117 0.70 14.58 -15.30
CA PRO A 117 1.62 14.44 -16.42
C PRO A 117 3.07 14.82 -16.08
N THR A 118 3.30 15.52 -14.97
CA THR A 118 4.65 15.90 -14.51
C THR A 118 5.27 14.84 -13.61
N LEU A 119 4.50 13.81 -13.22
CA LEU A 119 4.96 12.75 -12.35
C LEU A 119 6.08 11.94 -13.01
N ARG A 120 7.23 11.88 -12.33
CA ARG A 120 8.31 10.97 -12.70
C ARG A 120 8.08 9.60 -12.06
N LEU A 121 7.82 8.59 -12.89
CA LEU A 121 7.72 7.22 -12.41
C LEU A 121 9.07 6.72 -11.86
N HIS A 122 9.05 6.20 -10.64
CA HIS A 122 10.16 5.49 -10.02
C HIS A 122 10.29 4.03 -10.49
N PRO A 123 11.48 3.41 -10.35
CA PRO A 123 11.70 1.99 -10.68
C PRO A 123 10.70 1.03 -10.02
N ASN A 124 10.18 1.37 -8.85
CA ASN A 124 9.15 0.56 -8.18
C ASN A 124 7.86 0.41 -9.00
N HIS A 125 7.46 1.46 -9.75
CA HIS A 125 6.29 1.36 -10.64
C HIS A 125 6.56 0.38 -11.79
N HIS A 126 7.79 0.40 -12.34
CA HIS A 126 8.20 -0.56 -13.37
C HIS A 126 8.27 -1.99 -12.81
N ASN A 127 8.88 -2.18 -11.64
CA ASN A 127 8.98 -3.48 -10.99
C ASN A 127 7.61 -4.08 -10.64
N ALA A 128 6.63 -3.24 -10.31
CA ALA A 128 5.26 -3.68 -10.09
C ALA A 128 4.65 -4.31 -11.36
N LEU A 129 4.93 -3.79 -12.55
CA LEU A 129 4.41 -4.39 -13.79
C LEU A 129 4.88 -5.84 -14.01
N HIS A 130 6.06 -6.21 -13.52
CA HIS A 130 6.60 -7.58 -13.61
C HIS A 130 6.07 -8.53 -12.53
N LEU A 131 5.36 -8.03 -11.52
CA LEU A 131 4.90 -8.87 -10.41
C LEU A 131 3.91 -9.95 -10.86
N GLY A 132 3.13 -9.71 -11.93
CA GLY A 132 2.27 -10.74 -12.52
C GLY A 132 3.06 -11.97 -13.00
N ASP A 133 4.21 -11.76 -13.63
CA ASP A 133 5.08 -12.84 -14.08
C ASP A 133 5.76 -13.57 -12.91
N HIS A 134 6.12 -12.85 -11.87
CA HIS A 134 6.64 -13.45 -10.63
C HIS A 134 5.59 -14.33 -9.96
N LEU A 135 4.33 -13.87 -9.86
CA LEU A 135 3.22 -14.67 -9.32
C LEU A 135 3.00 -15.94 -10.14
N ARG A 136 3.10 -15.87 -11.46
CA ARG A 136 2.98 -17.04 -12.34
C ARG A 136 4.10 -18.06 -12.10
N ARG A 137 5.34 -17.60 -11.93
CA ARG A 137 6.52 -18.48 -11.82
C ARG A 137 6.73 -19.05 -10.43
N PHE A 138 6.49 -18.24 -9.40
CA PHE A 138 6.83 -18.57 -8.01
C PHE A 138 5.62 -18.80 -7.11
N GLY A 139 4.41 -18.64 -7.65
CA GLY A 139 3.18 -18.75 -6.88
C GLY A 139 2.93 -17.54 -5.97
N PRO A 140 2.12 -17.69 -4.90
CA PRO A 140 1.72 -16.60 -4.02
C PRO A 140 2.92 -15.85 -3.40
N MET A 141 2.84 -14.52 -3.37
CA MET A 141 3.92 -13.64 -2.91
C MET A 141 4.41 -13.95 -1.47
N HIS A 142 3.52 -14.43 -0.61
CA HIS A 142 3.85 -14.83 0.77
C HIS A 142 4.95 -15.90 0.86
N GLY A 143 5.13 -16.71 -0.19
CA GLY A 143 6.16 -17.76 -0.22
C GLY A 143 7.58 -17.23 -0.46
N TRP A 144 7.71 -16.01 -0.99
CA TRP A 144 9.01 -15.49 -1.45
C TRP A 144 9.26 -14.01 -1.10
N TRP A 145 8.32 -13.34 -0.41
CA TRP A 145 8.54 -11.99 0.09
C TRP A 145 9.59 -11.93 1.21
N MET A 146 10.16 -10.73 1.43
CA MET A 146 11.29 -10.53 2.35
C MET A 146 10.89 -10.43 3.83
N TYR A 147 9.61 -10.23 4.16
CA TYR A 147 9.17 -9.98 5.54
C TYR A 147 9.56 -11.05 6.57
N PRO A 148 9.55 -12.36 6.26
CA PRO A 148 10.03 -13.39 7.18
C PRO A 148 11.53 -13.20 7.49
N PHE A 149 12.34 -12.91 6.46
CA PHE A 149 13.78 -12.69 6.61
C PHE A 149 14.08 -11.40 7.39
N GLU A 150 13.38 -10.30 7.12
CA GLU A 150 13.49 -9.05 7.89
C GLU A 150 13.19 -9.27 9.38
N ARG A 151 12.18 -10.08 9.70
CA ARG A 151 11.87 -10.43 11.10
C ARG A 151 13.00 -11.24 11.74
N VAL A 152 13.62 -12.17 11.02
CA VAL A 152 14.77 -12.94 11.51
C VAL A 152 15.97 -12.03 11.74
N ILE A 153 16.32 -11.18 10.77
CA ILE A 153 17.41 -10.20 10.89
C ILE A 153 17.18 -9.29 12.11
N GLY A 154 15.96 -8.77 12.28
CA GLY A 154 15.62 -7.94 13.43
C GLY A 154 15.70 -8.66 14.77
N ARG A 155 15.47 -9.98 14.82
CA ARG A 155 15.72 -10.78 16.04
C ARG A 155 17.22 -10.96 16.26
N LEU A 156 17.98 -11.28 15.22
CA LEU A 156 19.43 -11.44 15.30
C LEU A 156 20.12 -10.15 15.77
N GLN A 157 19.69 -8.98 15.29
CA GLN A 157 20.18 -7.67 15.75
C GLN A 157 19.91 -7.38 17.23
N LYS A 158 18.88 -8.00 17.82
CA LYS A 158 18.54 -7.86 19.24
C LYS A 158 19.24 -8.91 20.12
N SER A 159 19.79 -9.95 19.52
CA SER A 159 20.61 -10.92 20.23
C SER A 159 21.98 -10.31 20.49
N ASN A 160 22.30 -10.12 21.77
CA ASN A 160 23.61 -9.61 22.18
C ASN A 160 24.67 -10.72 21.99
N THR A 161 25.34 -10.77 20.85
CA THR A 161 26.57 -11.56 20.71
C THR A 161 27.71 -10.76 21.34
N ASN A 162 27.83 -10.82 22.67
CA ASN A 162 29.11 -10.54 23.29
C ASN A 162 30.06 -11.63 22.79
N PHE A 163 30.94 -11.32 21.85
CA PHE A 163 31.95 -12.21 21.26
C PHE A 163 33.02 -12.68 22.27
N LYS A 164 32.61 -13.04 23.51
CA LYS A 164 33.47 -13.67 24.50
C LYS A 164 33.34 -15.18 24.35
N ILE A 165 34.25 -15.76 23.59
CA ILE A 165 34.52 -17.20 23.61
C ILE A 165 35.43 -17.47 24.81
N GLY A 166 34.99 -18.30 25.75
CA GLY A 166 35.81 -18.82 26.86
C GLY A 166 36.02 -17.88 28.04
N GLN A 167 35.29 -18.14 29.12
CA GLN A 167 35.82 -18.03 30.49
C GLN A 167 35.68 -19.39 31.14
#